data_AF-A0A969NIK1-F1
#
_entry.id   AF-A0A969NIK1-F1
#
_cell.length_a   1.000
_cell.length_b   1.000
_cell.length_c   1.000
_cell.angle_alpha   90.00
_cell.angle_beta   90.00
_cell.angle_gamma   90.00
#
_symmetry.space_group_name_H-M   'P 1'
#
loop_
_entity.id
_entity.type
_entity.pdbx_description
1 polymer ?
#
loop_
_entity_poly.entity_id
_entity_poly.type
_entity_poly.pdbx_seq_one_letter_code
_entity_poly.pdbx_strand_id
1 'polypeptide(L)'
;MIPNIIFSILLLAAIILFYRSVSVISRNIKLGKKLAIKDNKSLRWKTMFMVAIGQSQMVKRPLAGALHIIVYLGFIIVNIEMLEILIDGVAGTHRIFSFLPFYLILISAFEVLAVFGL
;
A
#
# COMPACT_ATOMS: atom_id res chain seq x y z
N MET A 1 22.85 8.52 -15.24
CA MET A 1 22.37 7.61 -16.31
C MET A 1 22.61 6.14 -15.97
N ILE A 2 23.85 5.69 -15.73
CA ILE A 2 24.13 4.28 -15.36
C ILE A 2 23.30 3.81 -14.12
N PRO A 3 23.21 4.58 -13.01
CA PRO A 3 22.43 4.16 -11.85
C PRO A 3 20.94 3.97 -12.14
N ASN A 4 20.33 4.88 -12.91
CA ASN A 4 18.92 4.82 -13.28
C ASN A 4 18.60 3.61 -14.16
N ILE A 5 19.52 3.26 -15.06
CA ILE A 5 19.38 2.08 -15.92
C ILE A 5 19.39 0.81 -15.05
N ILE A 6 20.34 0.70 -14.12
CA ILE A 6 20.42 -0.42 -13.18
C ILE A 6 19.15 -0.48 -12.31
N PHE A 7 18.73 0.66 -11.75
CA PHE A 7 17.50 0.76 -10.95
C PHE A 7 16.27 0.32 -11.75
N SER A 8 16.13 0.78 -12.99
CA SER A 8 15.00 0.44 -13.87
C SER A 8 14.97 -1.04 -14.21
N ILE A 9 16.13 -1.67 -14.45
CA ILE A 9 16.23 -3.11 -14.70
C ILE A 9 15.81 -3.90 -13.45
N LEU A 10 16.28 -3.49 -12.27
CA LEU A 10 15.90 -4.13 -11.00
C LEU A 10 14.41 -3.97 -10.70
N LEU A 11 13.86 -2.77 -10.92
CA LEU A 11 12.44 -2.48 -10.77
C LEU A 11 11.60 -3.34 -11.70
N LEU A 12 12.00 -3.47 -12.97
CA LEU A 12 11.32 -4.32 -13.95
C LEU A 12 11.36 -5.79 -13.54
N ALA A 13 12.50 -6.29 -13.06
CA ALA A 13 12.62 -7.65 -12.54
C ALA A 13 11.69 -7.87 -11.33
N ALA A 14 11.65 -6.93 -10.38
CA ALA A 14 10.78 -6.99 -9.22
C ALA A 14 9.28 -7.03 -9.62
N ILE A 15 8.87 -6.19 -10.57
CA ILE A 15 7.49 -6.17 -11.09
C ILE A 15 7.13 -7.51 -11.75
N ILE A 16 8.03 -8.10 -12.54
CA ILE A 16 7.81 -9.40 -13.18
C ILE A 16 7.65 -10.51 -12.14
N LEU A 17 8.50 -10.54 -11.13
CA LEU A 17 8.40 -11.53 -10.04
C LEU A 17 7.10 -11.36 -9.26
N PHE A 18 6.75 -10.12 -8.91
CA PHE A 18 5.49 -9.81 -8.22
C PHE A 18 4.27 -10.24 -9.05
N TYR A 19 4.25 -9.93 -10.35
CA TYR A 19 3.19 -10.34 -11.26
C TYR A 19 3.03 -11.86 -11.31
N ARG A 20 4.14 -12.62 -11.36
CA ARG A 20 4.10 -14.09 -11.32
C ARG A 20 3.47 -14.60 -10.03
N SER A 21 3.86 -14.04 -8.88
CA SER A 21 3.28 -14.40 -7.57
C SER A 21 1.77 -14.15 -7.52
N VAL A 22 1.33 -12.97 -7.97
CA VAL A 22 -0.11 -12.62 -8.03
C VAL A 22 -0.87 -13.54 -8.99
N SER A 23 -0.27 -13.89 -10.13
CA SER A 23 -0.88 -14.80 -11.10
C SER A 23 -1.11 -16.20 -10.52
N VAL A 24 -0.15 -16.73 -9.76
CA VAL A 24 -0.29 -18.02 -9.05
C VAL A 24 -1.46 -17.97 -8.06
N ILE A 25 -1.54 -16.92 -7.24
CA ILE A 25 -2.64 -16.73 -6.28
C ILE A 25 -3.98 -16.65 -7.02
N SER A 26 -4.07 -15.83 -8.07
CA SER A 26 -5.28 -15.67 -8.88
C SER A 26 -5.73 -16.99 -9.51
N ARG A 27 -4.79 -17.78 -10.02
CA ARG A 27 -5.08 -19.11 -10.57
C ARG A 27 -5.66 -20.03 -9.50
N ASN A 28 -5.06 -20.08 -8.31
CA ASN A 28 -5.53 -20.94 -7.22
C ASN A 28 -6.93 -20.55 -6.73
N ILE A 29 -7.23 -19.25 -6.61
CA ILE A 29 -8.57 -18.76 -6.26
C ILE A 29 -9.62 -19.23 -7.29
N LYS A 30 -9.26 -19.18 -8.59
CA LYS A 30 -10.17 -19.59 -9.69
C LYS A 30 -10.40 -21.11 -9.78
N LEU A 31 -9.52 -21.93 -9.20
CA LEU A 31 -9.70 -23.39 -9.12
C LEU A 31 -10.71 -23.81 -8.03
N GLY A 32 -11.13 -22.88 -7.16
CA GLY A 32 -12.14 -23.13 -6.14
C GLY A 32 -13.49 -23.53 -6.74
N LYS A 33 -14.22 -24.41 -6.03
CA LYS A 33 -15.58 -24.80 -6.42
C LYS A 33 -16.53 -23.60 -6.34
N LYS A 34 -17.36 -23.41 -7.37
CA LYS A 34 -18.41 -22.39 -7.35
C LYS A 34 -19.45 -22.77 -6.28
N LEU A 35 -19.52 -22.00 -5.21
CA LEU A 35 -20.62 -22.10 -4.24
C LEU A 35 -21.84 -21.33 -4.78
N ALA A 36 -22.99 -22.00 -4.84
CA ALA A 36 -24.26 -21.35 -5.11
C ALA A 36 -24.74 -20.60 -3.86
N ILE A 37 -24.33 -19.34 -3.72
CA ILE A 37 -24.77 -18.49 -2.61
C ILE A 37 -26.17 -17.95 -2.96
N LYS A 38 -27.21 -18.54 -2.35
CA LYS A 38 -28.59 -18.00 -2.36
C LYS A 38 -28.79 -17.17 -1.09
N ASP A 39 -28.31 -15.92 -1.10
CA ASP A 39 -28.49 -14.98 0.00
C ASP A 39 -28.91 -13.59 -0.49
N ASN A 40 -29.13 -12.66 0.44
CA ASN A 40 -29.33 -11.25 0.12
C ASN A 40 -27.98 -10.60 -0.22
N LYS A 41 -27.69 -10.49 -1.52
CA LYS A 41 -26.46 -9.87 -2.04
C LYS A 41 -26.17 -8.50 -1.43
N SER A 42 -27.20 -7.65 -1.26
CA SER A 42 -27.04 -6.28 -0.74
C SER A 42 -26.54 -6.30 0.71
N LEU A 43 -27.15 -7.15 1.55
CA LEU A 43 -26.74 -7.30 2.94
C LEU A 43 -25.31 -7.84 3.05
N ARG A 44 -24.94 -8.81 2.20
CA ARG A 44 -23.58 -9.37 2.17
C ARG A 44 -22.52 -8.32 1.80
N TRP A 45 -22.76 -7.54 0.75
CA TRP A 45 -21.86 -6.45 0.37
C TRP A 45 -21.75 -5.41 1.49
N LYS A 46 -22.88 -5.01 2.11
CA LYS A 46 -22.87 -4.09 3.25
C LYS A 46 -22.04 -4.63 4.42
N THR A 47 -22.23 -5.89 4.79
CA THR A 47 -21.46 -6.54 5.86
C THR A 47 -19.99 -6.64 5.49
N MET A 48 -19.66 -7.00 4.25
CA MET A 48 -18.29 -7.07 3.74
C MET A 48 -17.63 -5.69 3.80
N PHE A 49 -18.28 -4.62 3.34
CA PHE A 49 -17.73 -3.27 3.43
C PHE A 49 -17.53 -2.83 4.90
N MET A 50 -18.49 -3.12 5.78
CA MET A 50 -18.40 -2.77 7.20
C MET A 50 -17.30 -3.54 7.95
N VAL A 51 -17.03 -4.78 7.57
CA VAL A 51 -15.99 -5.61 8.19
C VAL A 51 -14.62 -5.36 7.57
N ALA A 52 -14.53 -5.36 6.23
CA ALA A 52 -13.27 -5.27 5.50
C ALA A 52 -12.73 -3.83 5.44
N ILE A 53 -13.58 -2.84 5.18
CA ILE A 53 -13.16 -1.43 5.08
C ILE A 53 -13.37 -0.70 6.40
N GLY A 54 -14.57 -0.86 7.00
CA GLY A 54 -14.91 -0.14 8.23
C GLY A 54 -14.17 -0.60 9.48
N GLN A 55 -13.41 -1.71 9.42
CA GLN A 55 -12.71 -2.31 10.56
C GLN A 55 -13.56 -2.37 11.82
N SER A 56 -14.83 -2.78 11.69
CA SER A 56 -15.82 -2.74 12.77
C SER A 56 -15.40 -3.44 14.07
N GLN A 57 -14.40 -4.32 14.03
CA GLN A 57 -13.81 -4.98 15.19
C GLN A 57 -12.76 -4.12 15.93
N MET A 58 -12.12 -3.17 15.25
CA MET A 58 -11.13 -2.26 15.83
C MET A 58 -11.77 -1.11 16.60
N VAL A 59 -12.99 -0.72 16.23
CA VAL A 59 -13.81 0.25 16.99
C VAL A 59 -14.15 -0.26 18.40
N LYS A 60 -14.29 -1.58 18.56
CA LYS A 60 -14.58 -2.21 19.87
C LYS A 60 -13.37 -2.21 20.82
N ARG A 61 -12.16 -1.86 20.34
CA ARG A 61 -10.92 -1.82 21.11
C ARG A 61 -10.24 -0.46 20.89
N PRO A 62 -10.66 0.60 21.61
CA PRO A 62 -10.32 1.98 21.29
C PRO A 62 -8.81 2.25 21.25
N LEU A 63 -8.03 1.64 22.15
CA LEU A 63 -6.57 1.76 22.15
C LEU A 63 -5.93 1.16 20.88
N ALA A 64 -6.36 -0.04 20.49
CA ALA A 64 -5.86 -0.69 19.28
C ALA A 64 -6.31 0.06 18.01
N GLY A 65 -7.53 0.60 18.01
CA GLY A 65 -8.03 1.47 16.93
C GLY A 65 -7.22 2.75 16.78
N ALA A 66 -6.91 3.44 17.88
CA ALA A 66 -6.08 4.65 17.86
C ALA A 66 -4.67 4.36 17.34
N LEU A 67 -4.02 3.29 17.82
CA LEU A 67 -2.72 2.87 17.31
C LEU A 67 -2.77 2.52 15.82
N HIS A 68 -3.83 1.87 15.35
CA HIS A 68 -3.97 1.52 13.94
C HIS A 68 -4.08 2.75 13.04
N ILE A 69 -4.79 3.79 13.46
CA ILE A 69 -4.86 5.04 12.71
C ILE A 69 -3.47 5.67 12.57
N ILE A 70 -2.68 5.70 13.65
CA ILE A 70 -1.31 6.24 13.62
C ILE A 70 -0.43 5.45 12.65
N VAL A 71 -0.42 4.12 12.77
CA VAL A 71 0.35 3.24 11.88
C VAL A 71 -0.12 3.36 10.44
N TYR A 72 -1.43 3.48 10.21
CA TYR A 72 -2.01 3.66 8.88
C TYR A 72 -1.61 4.98 8.23
N LEU A 73 -1.60 6.08 9.00
CA LEU A 73 -1.06 7.36 8.54
C LEU A 73 0.42 7.26 8.21
N GLY A 74 1.20 6.59 9.05
CA GLY A 74 2.61 6.30 8.77
C GLY A 74 2.79 5.52 7.46
N PHE A 75 1.99 4.49 7.25
CA PHE A 75 2.00 3.71 6.01
C PHE A 75 1.66 4.58 4.78
N ILE A 76 0.67 5.48 4.88
CA ILE A 76 0.35 6.42 3.79
C ILE A 76 1.56 7.30 3.46
N ILE A 77 2.19 7.90 4.48
CA ILE A 77 3.36 8.79 4.30
C ILE A 77 4.50 8.03 3.61
N VAL A 78 4.86 6.86 4.14
CA VAL A 78 5.93 6.00 3.59
C VAL A 78 5.62 5.57 2.14
N ASN A 79 4.35 5.29 1.80
CA ASN A 79 4.00 4.92 0.42
C ASN A 79 4.13 6.09 -0.56
N ILE A 80 3.82 7.32 -0.12
CA ILE A 80 4.01 8.51 -0.96
C ILE A 80 5.51 8.73 -1.22
N GLU A 81 6.34 8.61 -0.18
CA GLU A 81 7.81 8.70 -0.30
C GLU A 81 8.39 7.57 -1.16
N MET A 82 7.90 6.34 -0.98
CA MET A 82 8.30 5.21 -1.83
C MET A 82 7.96 5.47 -3.30
N LEU A 83 6.82 6.10 -3.59
CA LEU A 83 6.46 6.51 -4.94
C LEU A 83 7.41 7.58 -5.48
N GLU A 84 7.81 8.56 -4.67
CA GLU A 84 8.81 9.57 -5.05
C GLU A 84 10.13 8.90 -5.43
N ILE A 85 10.64 8.01 -4.57
CA ILE A 85 11.90 7.28 -4.79
C ILE A 85 11.83 6.44 -6.07
N LEU A 86 10.70 5.78 -6.33
CA LEU A 86 10.51 5.01 -7.56
C LEU A 86 10.57 5.92 -8.81
N ILE A 87 9.88 7.05 -8.77
CA ILE A 87 9.83 7.98 -9.91
C ILE A 87 11.21 8.63 -10.12
N ASP A 88 11.84 9.13 -9.06
CA ASP A 88 13.17 9.73 -9.10
C ASP A 88 14.23 8.73 -9.57
N GLY A 89 14.15 7.46 -9.12
CA GLY A 89 15.07 6.40 -9.55
C GLY A 89 14.98 6.08 -11.04
N VAL A 90 13.78 6.17 -11.63
CA VAL A 90 13.57 5.96 -13.07
C VAL A 90 13.89 7.23 -13.87
N ALA A 91 13.35 8.37 -13.47
CA ALA A 91 13.46 9.64 -14.19
C ALA A 91 14.84 10.30 -14.03
N GLY A 92 15.59 9.96 -12.97
CA GLY A 92 16.85 10.64 -12.64
C GLY A 92 16.68 12.03 -12.06
N THR A 93 15.49 12.34 -11.59
CA THR A 93 15.17 13.58 -10.90
C THR A 93 15.58 13.48 -9.43
N HIS A 94 15.68 14.63 -8.78
CA HIS A 94 15.83 14.72 -7.34
C HIS A 94 14.62 15.45 -6.79
N ARG A 95 13.81 14.75 -5.98
CA ARG A 95 12.68 15.31 -5.23
C ARG A 95 11.57 15.85 -6.13
N ILE A 96 11.00 14.99 -6.97
CA ILE A 96 9.95 15.40 -7.91
C ILE A 96 8.70 15.96 -7.22
N PHE A 97 8.44 15.64 -5.95
CA PHE A 97 7.30 16.18 -5.18
C PHE A 97 7.63 17.44 -4.37
N SER A 98 8.83 18.00 -4.52
CA SER A 98 9.26 19.23 -3.84
C SER A 98 8.37 20.46 -4.09
N PHE A 99 7.56 20.45 -5.15
CA PHE A 99 6.60 21.52 -5.45
C PHE A 99 5.37 21.53 -4.52
N LEU A 100 5.15 20.48 -3.71
CA LEU A 100 4.00 20.40 -2.82
C LEU A 100 4.16 21.35 -1.60
N PRO A 101 3.12 22.10 -1.22
CA PRO A 101 3.20 23.08 -0.12
C PRO A 101 3.45 22.44 1.26
N PHE A 102 3.21 21.14 1.41
CA PHE A 102 3.42 20.39 2.66
C PHE A 102 4.61 19.41 2.59
N TYR A 103 5.47 19.53 1.57
CA TYR A 103 6.56 18.59 1.32
C TYR A 103 7.54 18.47 2.49
N LEU A 104 7.92 19.60 3.08
CA LEU A 104 8.83 19.61 4.24
C LEU A 104 8.25 18.86 5.43
N ILE A 105 6.94 18.98 5.67
CA ILE A 105 6.25 18.26 6.74
C ILE A 105 6.25 16.76 6.44
N LEU A 106 6.02 16.37 5.17
CA LEU A 106 5.99 14.98 4.74
C LEU A 106 7.34 14.29 4.95
N ILE A 107 8.44 14.91 4.49
CA ILE A 107 9.80 14.40 4.69
C ILE A 107 10.14 14.31 6.17
N SER A 108 9.91 15.38 6.95
CA SER A 108 10.25 15.37 8.37
C SER A 108 9.45 14.30 9.13
N ALA A 109 8.20 14.06 8.74
CA ALA A 109 7.40 12.97 9.29
C ALA A 109 7.97 11.59 8.89
N PHE A 110 8.40 11.42 7.64
CA PHE A 110 9.03 10.19 7.16
C PHE A 110 10.34 9.88 7.90
N GLU A 111 11.21 10.87 8.10
CA GLU A 111 12.47 10.68 8.84
C GLU A 111 12.22 10.19 10.27
N VAL A 112 11.21 10.75 10.94
CA VAL A 112 10.80 10.31 12.28
C VAL A 112 10.29 8.87 12.24
N LEU A 113 9.42 8.53 11.28
CA LEU A 113 8.89 7.18 11.12
C LEU A 113 10.01 6.15 10.88
N ALA A 114 10.96 6.48 10.00
CA ALA A 114 12.10 5.63 9.68
C ALA A 114 12.99 5.35 10.91
N VAL A 115 13.18 6.34 11.79
CA VAL A 115 13.92 6.15 13.06
C VAL A 115 13.19 5.17 13.99
N PHE A 116 11.86 5.18 14.01
CA PHE A 116 11.05 4.25 14.80
C PHE A 116 10.89 2.87 14.14
N GLY A 117 11.49 2.65 12.97
CA GLY A 117 11.41 1.38 12.23
C GLY A 117 10.05 1.14 11.59
N LEU A 118 9.31 2.21 11.31
CA LEU A 118 8.04 2.18 10.58
C LEU A 118 8.21 2.57 9.12
#